data_AF-A0A0B2UZ16-F1
#
_entry.id   AF-A0A0B2UZ16-F1
#
_cell.length_a   1.000
_cell.length_b   1.000
_cell.length_c   1.000
_cell.angle_alpha   90.00
_cell.angle_beta   90.00
_cell.angle_gamma   90.00
#
_symmetry.space_group_name_H-M   'P 1'
#
loop_
_entity.id
_entity.type
_entity.pdbx_description
1 polymer ?
#
loop_
_entity_poly.entity_id
_entity_poly.type
_entity_poly.pdbx_seq_one_letter_code
_entity_poly.pdbx_strand_id
1 'polypeptide(L)'
;GPVTTAAGATTMASGATNTASGPVTTAAGATTMASGATNTASGPVTTAAGATTMASGATNTASGPVTTAAGATTMASGATTTVAVMTTTAACADTATDCQQFAPLCFIQPYSRVIQGRCRRTCNICSCQDSANDCANFASFCLNPTYQAVLQSRCALTCGFCS
;
A
#
# COMPACT_ATOMS: atom_id res chain seq x y z
N GLY A 1 -2.11 21.76 8.37
CA GLY A 1 -0.74 22.06 7.92
C GLY A 1 -0.77 23.27 7.01
N PRO A 2 0.39 23.88 6.68
CA PRO A 2 0.43 25.03 5.79
C PRO A 2 -0.06 24.66 4.39
N VAL A 3 -0.86 25.54 3.79
CA VAL A 3 -1.33 25.45 2.41
C VAL A 3 -0.44 26.33 1.54
N THR A 4 0.20 25.76 0.54
CA THR A 4 0.99 26.50 -0.45
C THR A 4 0.13 26.73 -1.68
N THR A 5 -0.06 28.00 -2.07
CA THR A 5 -0.74 28.37 -3.32
C THR A 5 0.27 29.06 -4.23
N ALA A 6 0.39 28.59 -5.47
CA ALA A 6 1.29 29.18 -6.46
C ALA A 6 0.57 29.34 -7.81
N ALA A 7 0.83 30.46 -8.50
CA ALA A 7 0.25 30.77 -9.80
C ALA A 7 1.27 31.48 -10.69
N GLY A 8 1.30 31.15 -11.98
CA GLY A 8 2.23 31.73 -12.94
C GLY A 8 2.42 30.89 -14.21
N ALA A 9 3.18 31.40 -15.18
CA ALA A 9 3.45 30.71 -16.45
C ALA A 9 4.05 29.30 -16.25
N THR A 10 4.97 29.20 -15.30
CA THR A 10 5.57 27.96 -14.80
C THR A 10 5.46 27.96 -13.29
N THR A 11 4.74 27.00 -12.73
CA THR A 11 4.41 26.99 -11.30
C THR A 11 4.96 25.74 -10.64
N MET A 12 5.72 25.93 -9.54
CA MET A 12 6.17 24.85 -8.66
C MET A 12 5.63 25.08 -7.25
N ALA A 13 4.90 24.10 -6.69
CA ALA A 13 4.40 24.16 -5.32
C ALA A 13 4.83 22.92 -4.53
N SER A 14 5.44 23.14 -3.37
CA SER A 14 5.81 22.09 -2.42
C SER A 14 5.33 22.43 -1.01
N GLY A 15 4.93 21.41 -0.25
CA GLY A 15 4.29 21.58 1.05
C GLY A 15 3.37 20.42 1.40
N ALA A 16 2.73 20.46 2.58
CA ALA A 16 1.78 19.42 2.99
C ALA A 16 0.52 19.44 2.11
N THR A 17 -0.01 20.62 1.82
CA THR A 17 -1.18 20.81 0.96
C THR A 17 -0.86 21.87 -0.10
N ASN A 18 -0.99 21.54 -1.38
CA ASN A 18 -0.59 22.44 -2.47
C ASN A 18 -1.72 22.68 -3.47
N THR A 19 -1.87 23.94 -3.91
CA THR A 19 -2.67 24.32 -5.07
C THR A 19 -1.78 25.08 -6.06
N ALA A 20 -1.57 24.52 -7.25
CA ALA A 20 -0.79 25.13 -8.33
C ALA A 20 -1.67 25.39 -9.57
N SER A 21 -1.55 26.57 -10.15
CA SER A 21 -2.29 26.95 -11.37
C SER A 21 -1.40 27.67 -12.39
N GLY A 22 -1.48 27.28 -13.66
CA GLY A 22 -0.64 27.86 -14.71
C GLY A 22 -0.53 27.02 -15.97
N PRO A 23 -0.02 27.54 -17.10
CA PRO A 23 0.22 26.77 -18.32
C PRO A 23 1.02 25.48 -18.08
N VAL A 24 2.08 25.56 -17.25
CA VAL A 24 2.89 24.41 -16.82
C VAL A 24 2.93 24.40 -15.29
N THR A 25 2.45 23.31 -14.67
CA THR A 25 2.44 23.17 -13.21
C THR A 25 3.10 21.88 -12.74
N THR A 26 3.86 21.98 -11.65
CA THR A 26 4.41 20.84 -10.91
C THR A 26 4.08 21.05 -9.43
N ALA A 27 3.38 20.12 -8.80
CA ALA A 27 3.03 20.22 -7.39
C ALA A 27 3.30 18.88 -6.66
N ALA A 28 3.88 18.96 -5.46
CA ALA A 28 4.28 17.79 -4.69
C ALA A 28 3.97 17.97 -3.19
N GLY A 29 3.16 17.07 -2.62
CA GLY A 29 2.73 17.17 -1.22
C GLY A 29 1.84 16.03 -0.75
N ALA A 30 1.36 16.08 0.50
CA ALA A 30 0.43 15.09 1.03
C ALA A 30 -0.94 15.14 0.30
N THR A 31 -1.37 16.35 -0.04
CA THR A 31 -2.57 16.63 -0.84
C THR A 31 -2.25 17.67 -1.90
N THR A 32 -2.47 17.36 -3.16
CA THR A 32 -1.98 18.17 -4.27
C THR A 32 -3.07 18.43 -5.31
N MET A 33 -3.28 19.70 -5.67
CA MET A 33 -4.16 20.12 -6.77
C MET A 33 -3.37 20.92 -7.80
N ALA A 34 -3.38 20.47 -9.06
CA ALA A 34 -2.64 21.08 -10.16
C ALA A 34 -3.57 21.34 -11.37
N SER A 35 -3.60 22.57 -11.87
CA SER A 35 -4.49 22.97 -12.97
C SER A 35 -3.75 23.80 -14.02
N GLY A 36 -3.96 23.51 -15.31
CA GLY A 36 -3.09 24.05 -16.35
C GLY A 36 -3.16 23.34 -17.69
N ALA A 37 -2.32 23.70 -18.66
CA ALA A 37 -2.23 22.96 -19.91
C ALA A 37 -1.43 21.66 -19.73
N THR A 38 -0.30 21.73 -19.02
CA THR A 38 0.57 20.59 -18.71
C THR A 38 0.80 20.52 -17.20
N ASN A 39 0.36 19.44 -16.53
CA ASN A 39 0.41 19.34 -15.08
C ASN A 39 1.05 18.05 -14.60
N THR A 40 1.91 18.16 -13.59
CA THR A 40 2.47 17.04 -12.83
C THR A 40 2.11 17.20 -11.35
N ALA A 41 1.33 16.28 -10.81
CA ALA A 41 0.97 16.24 -9.39
C ALA A 41 1.48 14.95 -8.74
N SER A 42 2.18 15.06 -7.62
CA SER A 42 2.64 13.91 -6.82
C SER A 42 2.22 14.03 -5.36
N GLY A 43 1.84 12.90 -4.75
CA GLY A 43 1.37 12.86 -3.38
C GLY A 43 0.48 11.67 -3.05
N PRO A 44 0.24 11.32 -1.78
CA PRO A 44 -0.76 10.34 -1.37
C PRO A 44 -2.14 10.57 -2.00
N VAL A 45 -2.58 11.84 -2.08
CA VAL A 45 -3.84 12.26 -2.71
C VAL A 45 -3.55 13.36 -3.74
N THR A 46 -3.85 13.10 -5.02
CA THR A 46 -3.60 14.08 -6.09
C THR A 46 -4.82 14.33 -6.97
N THR A 47 -4.96 15.57 -7.44
CA THR A 47 -5.92 15.99 -8.47
C THR A 47 -5.21 16.85 -9.50
N ALA A 48 -5.25 16.45 -10.78
CA ALA A 48 -4.63 17.18 -11.87
C ALA A 48 -5.61 17.37 -13.03
N ALA A 49 -5.76 18.59 -13.55
CA ALA A 49 -6.69 18.90 -14.65
C ALA A 49 -6.04 19.77 -15.73
N GLY A 50 -5.98 19.27 -16.98
CA GLY A 50 -5.32 19.95 -18.09
C GLY A 50 -5.23 19.18 -19.39
N ALA A 51 -4.69 19.77 -20.45
CA ALA A 51 -4.49 19.10 -21.74
C ALA A 51 -3.65 17.81 -21.62
N THR A 52 -2.55 17.91 -20.86
CA THR A 52 -1.64 16.82 -20.55
C THR A 52 -1.47 16.73 -19.03
N THR A 53 -1.87 15.64 -18.41
CA THR A 53 -1.84 15.48 -16.95
C THR A 53 -1.11 14.22 -16.52
N MET A 54 -0.22 14.34 -15.53
CA MET A 54 0.44 13.24 -14.85
C MET A 54 0.15 13.32 -13.34
N ALA A 55 -0.50 12.30 -12.79
CA ALA A 55 -0.88 12.23 -11.38
C ALA A 55 -0.33 10.94 -10.73
N SER A 56 0.53 11.07 -9.72
CA SER A 56 1.13 9.92 -9.04
C SER A 56 0.86 9.94 -7.53
N GLY A 57 0.34 8.83 -7.00
CA GLY A 57 -0.18 8.80 -5.65
C GLY A 57 -0.99 7.57 -5.31
N ALA A 58 -1.36 7.39 -4.03
CA ALA A 58 -2.21 6.28 -3.64
C ALA A 58 -3.64 6.44 -4.19
N THR A 59 -4.17 7.67 -4.15
CA THR A 59 -5.47 8.06 -4.72
C THR A 59 -5.32 9.23 -5.67
N ASN A 60 -5.69 9.05 -6.94
CA ASN A 60 -5.46 10.06 -7.98
C ASN A 60 -6.72 10.36 -8.79
N THR A 61 -6.92 11.64 -9.11
CA THR A 61 -7.87 12.10 -10.13
C THR A 61 -7.12 12.88 -11.21
N ALA A 62 -7.17 12.43 -12.47
CA ALA A 62 -6.55 13.10 -13.61
C ALA A 62 -7.58 13.36 -14.71
N SER A 63 -7.70 14.59 -15.19
CA SER A 63 -8.65 14.95 -16.24
C SER A 63 -7.97 15.72 -17.37
N GLY A 64 -8.17 15.27 -18.61
CA GLY A 64 -7.54 15.85 -19.78
C GLY A 64 -7.61 14.98 -21.02
N PRO A 65 -7.45 15.52 -22.24
CA PRO A 65 -7.34 14.72 -23.45
C PRO A 65 -6.21 13.69 -23.37
N VAL A 66 -5.09 13.99 -22.69
CA VAL A 66 -3.99 13.04 -22.43
C VAL A 66 -3.72 12.96 -20.93
N THR A 67 -3.94 11.77 -20.33
CA THR A 67 -3.77 11.56 -18.88
C THR A 67 -2.91 10.33 -18.57
N THR A 68 -1.96 10.47 -17.66
CA THR A 68 -1.23 9.36 -17.04
C THR A 68 -1.46 9.39 -15.54
N ALA A 69 -1.97 8.32 -14.95
CA ALA A 69 -2.20 8.25 -13.52
C ALA A 69 -1.69 6.94 -12.91
N ALA A 70 -0.96 7.03 -11.80
CA ALA A 70 -0.28 5.88 -11.18
C ALA A 70 -0.65 5.78 -9.69
N GLY A 71 -1.44 4.78 -9.32
CA GLY A 71 -1.96 4.64 -7.95
C GLY A 71 -2.84 3.43 -7.70
N ALA A 72 -3.10 3.16 -6.42
CA ALA A 72 -3.98 2.06 -5.98
C ALA A 72 -5.45 2.35 -6.37
N THR A 73 -5.88 3.60 -6.22
CA THR A 73 -7.22 4.08 -6.60
C THR A 73 -7.07 5.23 -7.59
N THR A 74 -7.46 5.02 -8.84
CA THR A 74 -7.25 6.01 -9.91
C THR A 74 -8.54 6.30 -10.68
N MET A 75 -8.88 7.58 -10.81
CA MET A 75 -9.92 8.07 -11.71
C MET A 75 -9.28 8.96 -12.77
N ALA A 76 -9.21 8.48 -14.01
CA ALA A 76 -8.62 9.21 -15.13
C ALA A 76 -9.61 9.33 -16.28
N SER A 77 -9.81 10.55 -16.78
CA SER A 77 -10.78 10.85 -17.85
C SER A 77 -10.11 11.60 -19.00
N GLY A 78 -10.08 10.97 -20.18
CA GLY A 78 -9.40 11.50 -21.36
C GLY A 78 -9.61 10.67 -22.62
N ALA A 79 -9.25 11.23 -23.77
CA ALA A 79 -9.24 10.48 -25.03
C ALA A 79 -8.09 9.45 -25.06
N THR A 80 -6.97 9.78 -24.42
CA THR A 80 -5.81 8.90 -24.24
C THR A 80 -5.49 8.81 -22.75
N THR A 81 -5.73 7.63 -22.16
CA THR A 81 -5.54 7.41 -20.71
C THR A 81 -4.64 6.21 -20.45
N THR A 82 -3.58 6.44 -19.67
CA THR A 82 -2.66 5.38 -19.18
C THR A 82 -2.79 5.29 -17.66
N VAL A 83 -3.23 4.14 -17.15
CA VAL A 83 -3.34 3.89 -15.70
C VAL A 83 -2.33 2.83 -15.28
N ALA A 84 -1.48 3.14 -14.30
CA ALA A 84 -0.60 2.18 -13.64
C ALA A 84 -1.18 1.86 -12.25
N VAL A 85 -1.79 0.69 -12.11
CA VAL A 85 -2.33 0.23 -10.82
C VAL A 85 -1.16 -0.17 -9.92
N MET A 86 -0.93 0.62 -8.87
CA MET A 86 0.06 0.30 -7.84
C MET A 86 -0.63 -0.54 -6.76
N THR A 87 -0.56 -1.86 -6.87
CA THR A 87 -0.91 -2.75 -5.76
C THR A 87 0.20 -2.69 -4.73
N THR A 88 0.01 -1.96 -3.64
CA THR A 88 0.87 -2.08 -2.47
C THR A 88 0.52 -3.39 -1.76
N THR A 89 1.07 -4.51 -2.22
CA THR A 89 1.17 -5.71 -1.37
C THR A 89 1.89 -5.28 -0.10
N ALA A 90 1.23 -5.36 1.06
CA ALA A 90 1.85 -5.05 2.33
C ALA A 90 3.19 -5.79 2.40
N ALA A 91 4.29 -5.03 2.51
CA ALA A 91 5.62 -5.62 2.48
C ALA A 91 5.71 -6.64 3.63
N CYS A 92 6.00 -7.89 3.28
CA CYS A 92 6.25 -8.91 4.28
C CYS A 92 7.47 -8.51 5.09
N ALA A 93 7.25 -8.27 6.38
CA ALA A 93 8.26 -7.79 7.29
C ALA A 93 8.21 -8.58 8.60
N ASP A 94 9.36 -8.62 9.27
CA ASP A 94 9.45 -9.06 10.64
C ASP A 94 9.00 -7.92 11.55
N THR A 95 8.08 -8.21 12.46
CA THR A 95 7.62 -7.28 13.50
C THR A 95 8.56 -7.26 14.71
N ALA A 96 9.42 -8.28 14.83
CA ALA A 96 10.35 -8.43 15.93
C ALA A 96 11.80 -8.28 15.47
N THR A 97 12.63 -7.70 16.32
CA THR A 97 14.04 -7.39 16.02
C THR A 97 14.97 -8.57 16.24
N ASP A 98 14.51 -9.59 16.97
CA ASP A 98 15.25 -10.79 17.39
C ASP A 98 15.02 -12.00 16.47
N CYS A 99 14.28 -11.85 15.37
CA CYS A 99 13.89 -12.95 14.49
C CYS A 99 15.06 -13.78 13.97
N GLN A 100 16.21 -13.17 13.71
CA GLN A 100 17.42 -13.87 13.23
C GLN A 100 17.94 -14.90 14.24
N GLN A 101 17.74 -14.70 15.54
CA GLN A 101 18.17 -15.65 16.58
C GLN A 101 17.22 -16.86 16.67
N PHE A 102 15.96 -16.66 16.30
CA PHE A 102 14.91 -17.69 16.41
C PHE A 102 14.52 -18.30 15.07
N ALA A 103 15.28 -18.04 14.01
CA ALA A 103 15.07 -18.64 12.68
C ALA A 103 14.95 -20.18 12.72
N PRO A 104 15.75 -20.93 13.52
CA PRO A 104 15.60 -22.39 13.60
C PRO A 104 14.26 -22.85 14.19
N LEU A 105 13.56 -21.98 14.95
CA LEU A 105 12.30 -22.30 15.60
C LEU A 105 11.07 -22.01 14.72
N CYS A 106 11.26 -21.52 13.49
CA CYS A 106 10.18 -21.16 12.57
C CYS A 106 9.18 -22.29 12.33
N PHE A 107 9.61 -23.55 12.35
CA PHE A 107 8.78 -24.71 12.04
C PHE A 107 8.73 -25.74 13.17
N ILE A 108 9.11 -25.33 14.39
CA ILE A 108 9.13 -26.20 15.57
C ILE A 108 7.96 -25.83 16.47
N GLN A 109 6.98 -26.71 16.62
CA GLN A 109 5.91 -26.50 17.59
C GLN A 109 6.42 -26.67 19.03
N PRO A 110 5.89 -25.90 20.00
CA PRO A 110 4.83 -24.88 19.85
C PRO A 110 5.37 -23.49 19.46
N TYR A 111 6.69 -23.33 19.31
CA TYR A 111 7.34 -22.05 19.07
C TYR A 111 6.98 -21.41 17.73
N SER A 112 6.74 -22.22 16.70
CA SER A 112 6.34 -21.77 15.36
C SER A 112 5.15 -20.81 15.41
N ARG A 113 4.20 -21.03 16.33
CA ARG A 113 3.03 -20.16 16.51
C ARG A 113 3.39 -18.70 16.79
N VAL A 114 4.37 -18.48 17.67
CA VAL A 114 4.81 -17.13 18.07
C VAL A 114 5.79 -16.57 17.04
N ILE A 115 6.73 -17.39 16.59
CA ILE A 115 7.78 -16.96 15.66
C ILE A 115 7.20 -16.64 14.28
N GLN A 116 6.35 -17.50 13.71
CA GLN A 116 5.71 -17.23 12.41
C GLN A 116 4.83 -15.99 12.44
N GLY A 117 4.15 -15.71 13.57
CA GLY A 117 3.37 -14.48 13.73
C GLY A 117 4.23 -13.21 13.73
N ARG A 118 5.45 -13.28 14.27
CA ARG A 118 6.32 -12.11 14.46
C ARG A 118 7.43 -11.96 13.42
N CYS A 119 7.83 -13.06 12.79
CA CYS A 119 9.06 -13.20 12.00
C CYS A 119 8.76 -13.78 10.60
N ARG A 120 7.72 -13.25 9.94
CA ARG A 120 7.24 -13.79 8.66
C ARG A 120 8.29 -13.76 7.56
N ARG A 121 9.14 -12.74 7.53
CA ARG A 121 10.18 -12.58 6.52
C ARG A 121 11.36 -13.50 6.81
N THR A 122 11.80 -13.57 8.07
CA THR A 122 12.84 -14.52 8.50
C THR A 122 12.43 -15.98 8.27
N CYS A 123 11.17 -16.34 8.55
CA CYS A 123 10.66 -17.69 8.32
C CYS A 123 10.29 -17.96 6.85
N ASN A 124 10.42 -16.99 5.96
CA ASN A 124 10.06 -17.11 4.54
C ASN A 124 8.59 -17.54 4.29
N ILE A 125 7.65 -17.06 5.11
CA ILE A 125 6.21 -17.40 5.05
C ILE A 125 5.35 -16.20 4.64
N CYS A 126 5.89 -15.34 3.78
CA CYS A 126 5.23 -14.09 3.38
C CYS A 126 3.88 -14.28 2.71
N SER A 127 3.68 -15.43 2.05
CA SER A 127 2.43 -15.82 1.41
C SER A 127 1.46 -16.52 2.37
N CYS A 128 1.89 -16.80 3.61
CA CYS A 128 1.05 -17.46 4.59
C CYS A 128 0.11 -16.46 5.26
N GLN A 129 -1.17 -16.80 5.28
CA GLN A 129 -2.22 -16.01 5.90
C GLN A 129 -3.30 -16.94 6.46
N ASP A 130 -4.07 -16.41 7.39
CA ASP A 130 -5.30 -17.04 7.81
C ASP A 130 -6.39 -16.76 6.76
N SER A 131 -7.18 -17.79 6.44
CA SER A 131 -8.33 -17.68 5.55
C SER A 131 -9.62 -17.37 6.31
N ALA A 132 -9.62 -17.52 7.63
CA ALA A 132 -10.74 -17.19 8.50
C ALA A 132 -10.42 -15.96 9.37
N ASN A 133 -11.45 -15.21 9.74
CA ASN A 133 -11.35 -13.99 10.54
C ASN A 133 -11.46 -14.23 12.05
N ASP A 134 -11.81 -15.45 12.46
CA ASP A 134 -12.08 -15.87 13.84
C ASP A 134 -10.95 -16.70 14.46
N CYS A 135 -9.82 -16.86 13.76
CA CYS A 135 -8.69 -17.69 14.19
C CYS A 135 -8.14 -17.33 15.58
N ALA A 136 -8.21 -16.04 15.97
CA ALA A 136 -7.79 -15.59 17.30
C ALA A 136 -8.56 -16.28 18.44
N ASN A 137 -9.83 -16.61 18.23
CA ASN A 137 -10.67 -17.32 19.22
C ASN A 137 -10.31 -18.80 19.33
N PHE A 138 -9.79 -19.39 18.24
CA PHE A 138 -9.44 -20.81 18.16
C PHE A 138 -7.96 -21.10 18.41
N ALA A 139 -7.20 -20.06 18.76
CA ALA A 139 -5.78 -20.08 19.11
C ALA A 139 -5.36 -21.20 20.07
N SER A 140 -6.19 -21.48 21.08
CA SER A 140 -5.94 -22.50 22.10
C SER A 140 -6.14 -23.94 21.60
N PHE A 141 -6.92 -24.10 20.52
CA PHE A 141 -7.24 -25.41 19.93
C PHE A 141 -6.26 -25.82 18.84
N CYS A 142 -5.25 -25.00 18.52
CA CYS A 142 -4.25 -25.32 17.49
C CYS A 142 -3.51 -26.64 17.74
N LEU A 143 -3.36 -27.06 19.00
CA LEU A 143 -2.72 -28.34 19.38
C LEU A 143 -3.73 -29.47 19.62
N ASN A 144 -5.02 -29.23 19.43
CA ASN A 144 -6.05 -30.25 19.63
C ASN A 144 -6.18 -31.11 18.36
N PRO A 145 -5.96 -32.44 18.42
CA PRO A 145 -5.99 -33.32 17.25
C PRO A 145 -7.32 -33.29 16.49
N THR A 146 -8.43 -33.04 17.19
CA THR A 146 -9.78 -32.99 16.62
C THR A 146 -9.96 -31.79 15.69
N TYR A 147 -9.37 -30.65 16.03
CA TYR A 147 -9.52 -29.38 15.30
C TYR A 147 -8.35 -29.07 14.37
N GLN A 148 -7.25 -29.81 14.52
CA GLN A 148 -5.99 -29.57 13.81
C GLN A 148 -6.17 -29.45 12.29
N ALA A 149 -6.90 -30.38 11.65
CA ALA A 149 -7.10 -30.37 10.20
C ALA A 149 -7.86 -29.11 9.71
N VAL A 150 -8.86 -28.66 10.48
CA VAL A 150 -9.64 -27.46 10.15
C VAL A 150 -8.78 -26.20 10.36
N LEU A 151 -8.06 -26.13 11.47
CA LEU A 151 -7.22 -24.98 11.78
C LEU A 151 -5.98 -24.89 10.88
N GLN A 152 -5.46 -26.00 10.37
CA GLN A 152 -4.36 -26.01 9.42
C GLN A 152 -4.74 -25.41 8.07
N SER A 153 -5.99 -25.57 7.63
CA SER A 153 -6.46 -25.00 6.36
C SER A 153 -6.98 -23.57 6.50
N ARG A 154 -7.57 -23.22 7.65
CA ARG A 154 -8.23 -21.91 7.85
C ARG A 154 -7.42 -20.91 8.65
N CYS A 155 -6.54 -21.39 9.54
CA CYS A 155 -5.81 -20.60 10.53
C CYS A 155 -4.32 -20.94 10.55
N ALA A 156 -3.76 -21.20 9.36
CA ALA A 156 -2.39 -21.67 9.19
C ALA A 156 -1.38 -20.77 9.89
N LEU A 157 -1.53 -19.44 9.76
CA LEU A 157 -0.63 -18.49 10.38
C LEU A 157 -0.87 -18.39 11.89
N THR A 158 -2.12 -18.24 12.32
CA THR A 158 -2.47 -18.13 13.75
C THR A 158 -2.05 -19.36 14.55
N CYS A 159 -2.00 -20.53 13.93
CA CYS A 159 -1.58 -21.78 14.57
C CYS A 159 -0.11 -22.15 14.35
N GLY A 160 0.63 -21.39 13.55
CA GLY A 160 2.04 -21.69 13.28
C GLY A 160 2.26 -22.90 12.38
N PHE A 161 1.33 -23.15 11.46
CA PHE A 161 1.33 -24.25 10.49
C PHE A 161 1.79 -23.83 9.09
N CYS A 162 2.33 -22.63 8.93
CA CYS A 162 2.92 -22.22 7.66
C CYS A 162 4.13 -23.13 7.34
N SER A 163 4.29 -23.46 6.06
CA SER A 163 5.36 -24.28 5.49
C SER A 163 5.94 -23.64 4.25
#